data_AF-M5P3U1-F1
#
_entry.id   AF-M5P3U1-F1
#
_cell.length_a   1.000
_cell.length_b   1.000
_cell.length_c   1.000
_cell.angle_alpha   90.00
_cell.angle_beta   90.00
_cell.angle_gamma   90.00
#
_symmetry.space_group_name_H-M   'P 1'
#
loop_
_entity.id
_entity.type
_entity.pdbx_description
1 polymer ?
#
loop_
_entity_poly.entity_id
_entity_poly.type
_entity_poly.pdbx_seq_one_letter_code
_entity_poly.pdbx_strand_id
1 'polypeptide(L)'
;MIRGLITFNKRQCYFSLENFNLILEEIENRTDVSNDDLQELLRIKKIDIPDILVGRTFNNRQIVFKVMHGYKKAFKTYFFRIQLYVVFKTLETSFDAIQFKAEELNSFYPLKNAYSITSKEQTGEIEFVARPFTELERNFTFNFKEELINGKLNISRNIDWNNKSPLSLHTELTLYFEKSSDDYNKLQELTYAFINALSFLTYRKNISINEVSLKKIDEKSGDYLKIGTLHVLREGIKHIEEDPRIIRENIVDISIIEDNLGVLFESMLHKKIYLRHSQIIQKRKI
;
A
#
# COMPACT_ATOMS: atom_id res chain seq x y z
N MET A 1 17.53 2.79 0.52
CA MET A 1 17.87 2.47 1.94
C MET A 1 17.40 3.62 2.84
N ILE A 2 16.66 3.32 3.91
CA ILE A 2 16.15 4.30 4.89
C ILE A 2 16.90 4.11 6.21
N ARG A 3 17.28 5.21 6.88
CA ARG A 3 18.08 5.18 8.11
C ARG A 3 17.54 6.13 9.16
N GLY A 4 17.83 5.84 10.43
CA GLY A 4 17.41 6.69 11.54
C GLY A 4 17.67 6.08 12.91
N LEU A 5 16.88 6.49 13.89
CA LEU A 5 16.99 6.08 15.29
C LEU A 5 15.71 5.40 15.74
N ILE A 6 15.86 4.40 16.59
CA ILE A 6 14.75 3.66 17.18
C ILE A 6 15.12 3.22 18.60
N THR A 7 14.13 3.17 19.50
CA THR A 7 14.30 2.61 20.84
C THR A 7 13.89 1.14 20.79
N PHE A 8 14.80 0.23 21.16
CA PHE A 8 14.54 -1.20 21.25
C PHE A 8 15.11 -1.72 22.57
N ASN A 9 14.33 -2.49 23.34
CA ASN A 9 14.72 -2.98 24.68
C ASN A 9 15.29 -1.89 25.61
N LYS A 10 14.67 -0.70 25.62
CA LYS A 10 15.11 0.49 26.37
C LYS A 10 16.47 1.07 25.97
N ARG A 11 17.09 0.59 24.89
CA ARG A 11 18.35 1.10 24.34
C ARG A 11 18.11 1.88 23.05
N GLN A 12 18.86 2.94 22.84
CA GLN A 12 18.83 3.68 21.58
C GLN A 12 19.65 2.94 20.52
N CYS A 13 19.00 2.64 19.41
CA CYS A 13 19.58 1.94 18.28
C CYS A 13 19.59 2.81 17.03
N TYR A 14 20.64 2.69 16.24
CA TYR A 14 20.64 3.08 14.85
C TYR A 14 19.90 2.01 14.04
N PHE A 15 19.03 2.41 13.11
CA PHE A 15 18.41 1.47 12.20
C PHE A 15 18.79 1.72 10.74
N SER A 16 18.88 0.62 9.99
CA SER A 16 19.00 0.62 8.53
C SER A 16 17.98 -0.32 7.93
N LEU A 17 17.12 0.20 7.05
CA LEU A 17 16.10 -0.55 6.31
C LEU A 17 16.47 -0.64 4.83
N GLU A 18 16.54 -1.86 4.32
CA GLU A 18 16.74 -2.16 2.90
C GLU A 18 15.98 -3.44 2.52
N ASN A 19 15.18 -3.39 1.45
CA ASN A 19 14.42 -4.55 0.95
C ASN A 19 13.63 -5.30 2.05
N PHE A 20 12.96 -4.55 2.93
CA PHE A 20 12.22 -5.06 4.09
C PHE A 20 13.06 -5.84 5.11
N ASN A 21 14.38 -5.69 5.06
CA ASN A 21 15.30 -6.14 6.09
C ASN A 21 15.68 -4.93 6.95
N LEU A 22 15.30 -4.96 8.21
CA LEU A 22 15.62 -3.95 9.21
C LEU A 22 16.76 -4.47 10.08
N ILE A 23 17.86 -3.72 10.10
CA ILE A 23 19.00 -3.97 10.97
C ILE A 23 19.00 -2.89 12.05
N LEU A 24 19.05 -3.31 13.32
CA LEU A 24 19.23 -2.41 14.46
C LEU A 24 20.63 -2.60 15.04
N GLU A 25 21.32 -1.50 15.31
CA GLU A 25 22.62 -1.49 15.97
C GLU A 25 22.55 -0.60 17.21
N GLU A 26 22.85 -1.16 18.39
CA GLU A 26 22.88 -0.38 19.63
C GLU A 26 24.00 0.67 19.58
N ILE A 27 23.68 1.91 19.98
CA ILE A 27 24.61 3.04 19.92
C ILE A 27 25.40 3.17 21.24
N GLU A 28 24.78 2.80 22.36
CA GLU A 28 25.39 2.92 23.69
C GLU A 28 26.53 1.91 23.89
N ASN A 29 27.67 2.40 24.38
CA ASN A 29 28.85 1.62 24.74
C ASN A 29 29.41 0.75 23.60
N ARG A 30 29.45 1.23 22.35
CA ARG A 30 29.93 0.47 21.17
C ARG A 30 31.28 -0.27 21.36
N THR A 31 32.14 0.21 22.27
CA THR A 31 33.46 -0.35 22.57
C THR A 31 33.53 -1.26 23.81
N ASP A 32 32.58 -1.16 24.74
CA ASP A 32 32.59 -1.96 25.96
C ASP A 32 31.70 -3.20 25.78
N VAL A 33 32.36 -4.35 25.76
CA VAL A 33 31.75 -5.67 25.86
C VAL A 33 31.66 -6.01 27.34
N SER A 34 30.46 -5.95 27.91
CA SER A 34 30.28 -6.29 29.34
C SER A 34 30.19 -7.81 29.56
N ASN A 35 30.34 -8.27 30.80
CA ASN A 35 30.16 -9.69 31.13
C ASN A 35 28.70 -10.16 30.95
N ASP A 36 27.71 -9.29 31.17
CA ASP A 36 26.27 -9.58 31.00
C ASP A 36 25.93 -9.92 29.55
N ASP A 37 26.53 -9.14 28.69
CA ASP A 37 26.55 -9.14 27.25
C ASP A 37 27.11 -10.48 26.67
N LEU A 38 28.19 -11.02 27.26
CA LEU A 38 28.73 -12.35 26.94
C LEU A 38 27.81 -13.48 27.44
N GLN A 39 27.22 -13.32 28.63
CA GLN A 39 26.21 -14.26 29.13
C GLN A 39 24.93 -14.25 28.29
N GLU A 40 24.57 -13.13 27.69
CA GLU A 40 23.40 -12.99 26.82
C GLU A 40 23.60 -13.67 25.45
N LEU A 41 24.85 -13.77 24.97
CA LEU A 41 25.23 -14.55 23.79
C LEU A 41 25.14 -16.06 24.02
N LEU A 42 25.54 -16.52 25.21
CA LEU A 42 25.54 -17.95 25.58
C LEU A 42 24.16 -18.46 26.00
N ARG A 43 23.28 -17.56 26.45
CA ARG A 43 21.87 -17.86 26.62
C ARG A 43 21.20 -17.74 25.25
N ILE A 44 20.68 -18.84 24.71
CA ILE A 44 19.65 -18.83 23.66
C ILE A 44 18.36 -18.26 24.29
N LYS A 45 18.39 -16.98 24.68
CA LYS A 45 17.19 -16.27 25.08
C LYS A 45 16.45 -15.98 23.79
N LYS A 46 15.23 -16.49 23.69
CA LYS A 46 14.27 -16.00 22.70
C LYS A 46 14.17 -14.49 22.91
N ILE A 47 14.56 -13.74 21.89
CA ILE A 47 14.33 -12.30 21.87
C ILE A 47 12.84 -12.10 21.86
N ASP A 48 12.36 -11.20 22.71
CA ASP A 48 11.00 -10.72 22.60
C ASP A 48 10.92 -9.84 21.34
N ILE A 49 10.26 -10.37 20.31
CA ILE A 49 10.14 -9.71 19.01
C ILE A 49 8.83 -8.93 19.05
N PRO A 50 8.87 -7.59 19.12
CA PRO A 50 7.66 -6.81 19.13
C PRO A 50 6.99 -6.86 17.76
N ASP A 51 5.66 -6.92 17.74
CA ASP A 51 4.87 -6.89 16.50
C ASP A 51 5.05 -5.56 15.75
N ILE A 52 5.22 -4.46 16.50
CA ILE A 52 5.36 -3.11 15.98
C ILE A 52 6.62 -2.45 16.55
N LEU A 53 7.38 -1.83 15.66
CA LEU A 53 8.55 -1.01 15.97
C LEU A 53 8.31 0.41 15.46
N VAL A 54 8.57 1.42 16.30
CA VAL A 54 8.40 2.83 15.93
C VAL A 54 9.73 3.54 16.00
N GLY A 55 10.19 4.04 14.85
CA GLY A 55 11.44 4.78 14.74
C GLY A 55 11.23 6.18 14.17
N ARG A 56 12.34 6.89 14.05
CA ARG A 56 12.41 8.22 13.43
C ARG A 56 13.57 8.28 12.47
N THR A 57 13.29 8.65 11.23
CA THR A 57 14.32 8.86 10.20
C THR A 57 15.17 10.09 10.53
N PHE A 58 16.36 10.21 9.96
CA PHE A 58 17.19 11.41 10.14
C PHE A 58 16.56 12.70 9.58
N ASN A 59 15.58 12.58 8.69
CA ASN A 59 14.79 13.71 8.20
C ASN A 59 13.62 14.03 9.15
N ASN A 60 13.68 13.57 10.40
CA ASN A 60 12.68 13.77 11.45
C ASN A 60 11.27 13.24 11.12
N ARG A 61 11.16 12.30 10.17
CA ARG A 61 9.89 11.61 9.85
C ARG A 61 9.72 10.38 10.73
N GLN A 62 8.52 10.20 11.30
CA GLN A 62 8.17 8.98 12.01
C GLN A 62 8.01 7.83 11.02
N ILE A 63 8.50 6.66 11.40
CA ILE A 63 8.39 5.43 10.63
C ILE A 63 7.90 4.31 11.54
N VAL A 64 6.88 3.60 11.10
CA VAL A 64 6.33 2.45 11.83
C VAL A 64 6.63 1.20 11.02
N PHE A 65 7.18 0.19 11.66
CA PHE A 65 7.47 -1.11 11.06
C PHE A 65 6.59 -2.16 11.71
N LYS A 66 5.98 -3.02 10.89
CA LYS A 66 5.37 -4.24 11.35
C LYS A 66 6.31 -5.40 11.13
N VAL A 67 6.72 -6.02 12.23
CA VAL A 67 7.72 -7.08 12.24
C VAL A 67 7.05 -8.41 11.92
N MET A 68 7.69 -9.19 11.05
CA MET A 68 7.27 -10.55 10.73
C MET A 68 8.00 -11.56 11.62
N HIS A 69 9.32 -11.43 11.69
CA HIS A 69 10.19 -12.23 12.53
C HIS A 69 11.52 -11.50 12.74
N GLY A 70 12.28 -11.89 13.76
CA GLY A 70 13.57 -11.31 14.04
C GLY A 70 14.48 -12.24 14.83
N TYR A 71 15.76 -11.88 14.91
CA TYR A 71 16.76 -12.59 15.69
C TYR A 71 17.97 -11.69 16.00
N LYS A 72 18.77 -12.11 16.99
CA LYS A 72 20.02 -11.43 17.38
C LYS A 72 21.05 -11.88 16.37
N LYS A 73 21.51 -10.97 15.52
CA LYS A 73 22.52 -11.27 14.50
C LYS A 73 23.92 -11.25 15.10
N ALA A 74 24.16 -10.31 16.01
CA ALA A 74 25.40 -10.19 16.77
C ALA A 74 25.12 -9.51 18.12
N PHE A 75 26.15 -9.41 18.94
CA PHE A 75 26.11 -8.86 20.28
C PHE A 75 25.26 -7.60 20.49
N LYS A 76 25.39 -6.62 19.59
CA LYS A 76 24.66 -5.34 19.58
C LYS A 76 23.87 -5.13 18.29
N THR A 77 23.60 -6.21 17.57
CA THR A 77 22.96 -6.15 16.25
C THR A 77 21.77 -7.09 16.18
N TYR A 78 20.63 -6.53 15.83
CA TYR A 78 19.39 -7.27 15.63
C TYR A 78 18.99 -7.21 14.17
N PHE A 79 18.43 -8.30 13.69
CA PHE A 79 17.84 -8.38 12.36
C PHE A 79 16.35 -8.64 12.49
N PHE A 80 15.55 -7.88 11.74
CA PHE A 80 14.12 -8.08 11.63
C PHE A 80 13.71 -8.12 10.16
N ARG A 81 12.87 -9.09 9.81
CA ARG A 81 12.13 -9.10 8.56
C ARG A 81 10.85 -8.32 8.76
N ILE A 82 10.63 -7.33 7.92
CA ILE A 82 9.50 -6.42 8.02
C ILE A 82 8.40 -6.86 7.03
N GLN A 83 7.18 -7.02 7.53
CA GLN A 83 6.03 -7.32 6.68
C GLN A 83 5.51 -6.08 5.97
N LEU A 84 5.46 -4.95 6.67
CA LEU A 84 5.13 -3.65 6.10
C LEU A 84 5.77 -2.53 6.90
N TYR A 85 5.93 -1.36 6.30
CA TYR A 85 6.30 -0.16 7.02
C TYR A 85 5.59 1.08 6.47
N VAL A 86 5.37 2.07 7.33
CA VAL A 86 4.73 3.34 6.97
C VAL A 86 5.70 4.47 7.25
N VAL A 87 5.93 5.33 6.25
CA VAL A 87 6.68 6.59 6.43
C VAL A 87 5.69 7.74 6.53
N PHE A 88 5.62 8.38 7.69
CA PHE A 88 4.72 9.50 7.94
C PHE A 88 5.34 10.84 7.51
N LYS A 89 4.50 11.74 7.02
CA LYS A 89 4.85 13.14 6.72
C LYS A 89 4.73 14.04 7.95
N THR A 90 3.87 13.66 8.88
CA THR A 90 3.56 14.37 10.12
C THR A 90 3.89 13.47 11.32
N LEU A 91 3.74 14.00 12.54
CA LEU A 91 3.81 13.20 13.77
C LEU A 91 2.51 12.42 14.03
N GLU A 92 1.42 12.82 13.39
CA GLU A 92 0.16 12.10 13.43
C GLU A 92 0.30 10.74 12.74
N THR A 93 -0.10 9.68 13.44
CA THR A 93 0.07 8.29 12.96
C THR A 93 -1.22 7.48 12.90
N SER A 94 -2.31 8.04 13.46
CA SER A 94 -3.66 7.57 13.18
C SER A 94 -4.10 8.01 11.79
N PHE A 95 -4.96 7.22 11.15
CA PHE A 95 -5.42 7.47 9.79
C PHE A 95 -6.91 7.17 9.67
N ASP A 96 -7.60 7.93 8.83
CA ASP A 96 -9.05 7.84 8.62
C ASP A 96 -9.38 7.17 7.27
N ALA A 97 -8.39 7.05 6.38
CA ALA A 97 -8.57 6.34 5.11
C ALA A 97 -7.26 5.75 4.57
N ILE A 98 -7.40 4.71 3.74
CA ILE A 98 -6.34 4.15 2.91
C ILE A 98 -6.70 4.38 1.45
N GLN A 99 -5.78 4.95 0.68
CA GLN A 99 -5.93 5.13 -0.76
C GLN A 99 -4.92 4.28 -1.52
N PHE A 100 -5.40 3.52 -2.49
CA PHE A 100 -4.62 2.68 -3.38
C PHE A 100 -4.58 3.26 -4.79
N LYS A 101 -3.39 3.22 -5.39
CA LYS A 101 -3.16 3.50 -6.81
C LYS A 101 -2.41 2.34 -7.43
N ALA A 102 -2.93 1.82 -8.54
CA ALA A 102 -2.42 0.64 -9.23
C ALA A 102 -2.68 0.76 -10.73
N GLU A 103 -1.79 0.25 -11.58
CA GLU A 103 -2.03 0.18 -13.03
C GLU A 103 -3.21 -0.73 -13.38
N GLU A 104 -3.41 -1.78 -12.58
CA GLU A 104 -4.58 -2.66 -12.69
C GLU A 104 -5.89 -1.90 -12.40
N LEU A 105 -5.87 -0.90 -11.53
CA LEU A 105 -7.04 -0.02 -11.31
C LEU A 105 -7.32 0.85 -12.55
N ASN A 106 -6.28 1.39 -13.20
CA ASN A 106 -6.43 2.15 -14.45
C ASN A 106 -7.07 1.32 -15.56
N SER A 107 -6.86 0.00 -15.53
CA SER A 107 -7.44 -0.94 -16.48
C SER A 107 -8.85 -1.36 -16.05
N PHE A 108 -9.08 -1.60 -14.76
CA PHE A 108 -10.37 -2.04 -14.21
C PHE A 108 -11.44 -0.97 -14.34
N TYR A 109 -11.05 0.28 -14.07
CA TYR A 109 -11.88 1.45 -14.30
C TYR A 109 -11.15 2.39 -15.27
N PRO A 110 -11.40 2.21 -16.59
CA PRO A 110 -10.65 2.90 -17.64
C PRO A 110 -10.68 4.42 -17.55
N LEU A 111 -9.50 5.04 -17.69
CA LEU A 111 -9.34 6.51 -17.71
C LEU A 111 -10.16 7.22 -18.81
N LYS A 112 -10.52 6.50 -19.89
CA LYS A 112 -11.42 7.00 -20.94
C LYS A 112 -12.80 7.43 -20.39
N ASN A 113 -13.20 6.91 -19.22
CA ASN A 113 -14.45 7.30 -18.59
C ASN A 113 -14.40 8.75 -18.09
N ALA A 114 -13.20 9.31 -17.86
CA ALA A 114 -13.04 10.66 -17.34
C ALA A 114 -13.16 11.78 -18.38
N TYR A 115 -13.28 11.46 -19.68
CA TYR A 115 -13.30 12.46 -20.73
C TYR A 115 -14.06 12.02 -21.98
N SER A 116 -14.41 12.98 -22.83
CA SER A 116 -14.82 12.76 -24.21
C SER A 116 -13.88 13.48 -25.15
N ILE A 117 -13.61 12.86 -26.30
CA ILE A 117 -12.80 13.44 -27.37
C ILE A 117 -13.70 13.61 -28.59
N THR A 118 -13.73 14.83 -29.12
CA THR A 118 -14.35 15.17 -30.39
C THR A 118 -13.26 15.66 -31.33
N SER A 119 -13.25 15.14 -32.56
CA SER A 119 -12.29 15.53 -33.60
C SER A 119 -13.05 16.07 -34.81
N LYS A 120 -12.65 17.24 -35.30
CA LYS A 120 -13.17 17.84 -36.53
C LYS A 120 -12.16 17.61 -37.64
N GLU A 121 -12.40 16.59 -38.47
CA GLU A 121 -11.47 16.17 -39.53
C GLU A 121 -11.15 17.28 -40.54
N GLN A 122 -12.10 18.18 -40.81
CA GLN A 122 -11.91 19.25 -41.80
C GLN A 122 -10.95 20.36 -41.32
N THR A 123 -10.85 20.58 -40.01
CA THR A 123 -10.00 21.64 -39.42
C THR A 123 -8.79 21.10 -38.66
N GLY A 124 -8.79 19.80 -38.36
CA GLY A 124 -7.81 19.18 -37.47
C GLY A 124 -8.00 19.57 -35.99
N GLU A 125 -9.11 20.22 -35.63
CA GLU A 125 -9.40 20.57 -34.24
C GLU A 125 -9.76 19.32 -33.43
N ILE A 126 -9.10 19.16 -32.28
CA ILE A 126 -9.42 18.13 -31.29
C ILE A 126 -9.85 18.83 -30.01
N GLU A 127 -11.05 18.51 -29.54
CA GLU A 127 -11.61 19.02 -28.30
C GLU A 127 -11.64 17.88 -27.26
N PHE A 128 -11.14 18.19 -26.07
CA PHE A 128 -11.08 17.28 -24.93
C PHE A 128 -11.93 17.85 -23.80
N VAL A 129 -13.03 17.17 -23.48
CA VAL A 129 -13.94 17.61 -22.41
C VAL A 129 -13.85 16.64 -21.26
N ALA A 130 -13.40 17.13 -20.11
CA ALA A 130 -13.35 16.36 -18.88
C ALA A 130 -14.75 16.25 -18.27
N ARG A 131 -15.17 15.03 -17.87
CA ARG A 131 -16.48 14.82 -17.23
C ARG A 131 -16.50 15.32 -15.77
N PRO A 132 -17.65 15.66 -15.17
CA PRO A 132 -17.73 15.98 -13.75
C PRO A 132 -17.27 14.81 -12.86
N PHE A 133 -16.69 15.09 -11.68
CA PHE A 133 -16.30 14.03 -10.74
C PHE A 133 -17.48 13.18 -10.30
N THR A 134 -18.66 13.78 -10.12
CA THR A 134 -19.90 13.09 -9.71
C THR A 134 -20.29 11.94 -10.64
N GLU A 135 -19.91 11.98 -11.92
CA GLU A 135 -20.18 10.90 -12.88
C GLU A 135 -19.14 9.76 -12.79
N LEU A 136 -17.98 10.04 -12.19
CA LEU A 136 -16.84 9.12 -12.12
C LEU A 136 -16.80 8.33 -10.83
N GLU A 137 -17.50 8.78 -9.80
CA GLU A 137 -17.50 8.16 -8.49
C GLU A 137 -18.30 6.86 -8.49
N ARG A 138 -17.72 5.82 -7.90
CA ARG A 138 -18.38 4.55 -7.60
C ARG A 138 -18.19 4.24 -6.13
N ASN A 139 -19.28 4.30 -5.39
CA ASN A 139 -19.29 4.09 -3.95
C ASN A 139 -19.82 2.70 -3.64
N PHE A 140 -19.21 2.05 -2.66
CA PHE A 140 -19.66 0.75 -2.15
C PHE A 140 -19.33 0.66 -0.67
N THR A 141 -19.97 -0.26 0.04
CA THR A 141 -19.71 -0.49 1.46
C THR A 141 -19.52 -1.98 1.72
N PHE A 142 -18.77 -2.31 2.76
CA PHE A 142 -18.62 -3.68 3.22
C PHE A 142 -18.27 -3.73 4.70
N ASN A 143 -18.63 -4.83 5.36
CA ASN A 143 -18.27 -5.05 6.75
C ASN A 143 -16.85 -5.61 6.87
N PHE A 144 -16.07 -5.03 7.77
CA PHE A 144 -14.81 -5.60 8.21
C PHE A 144 -14.82 -5.68 9.74
N LYS A 145 -14.94 -6.91 10.25
CA LYS A 145 -15.16 -7.16 11.68
C LYS A 145 -16.44 -6.45 12.13
N GLU A 146 -16.37 -5.54 13.10
CA GLU A 146 -17.50 -4.78 13.63
C GLU A 146 -17.61 -3.35 13.03
N GLU A 147 -16.83 -3.05 11.98
CA GLU A 147 -16.78 -1.73 11.37
C GLU A 147 -17.29 -1.75 9.93
N LEU A 148 -18.07 -0.73 9.56
CA LEU A 148 -18.48 -0.49 8.18
C LEU A 148 -17.40 0.32 7.46
N ILE A 149 -16.86 -0.24 6.37
CA ILE A 149 -15.86 0.42 5.54
C ILE A 149 -16.55 1.00 4.31
N ASN A 150 -16.33 2.30 4.06
CA ASN A 150 -16.85 2.98 2.89
C ASN A 150 -15.78 3.01 1.79
N GLY A 151 -16.03 2.32 0.69
CA GLY A 151 -15.17 2.30 -0.50
C GLY A 151 -15.60 3.32 -1.53
N LYS A 152 -14.64 4.02 -2.12
CA LYS A 152 -14.84 4.96 -3.24
C LYS A 152 -13.80 4.70 -4.31
N LEU A 153 -14.26 4.32 -5.49
CA LEU A 153 -13.46 4.24 -6.71
C LEU A 153 -13.71 5.50 -7.55
N ASN A 154 -12.65 6.17 -7.97
CA ASN A 154 -12.73 7.41 -8.74
C ASN A 154 -11.53 7.56 -9.69
N ILE A 155 -11.63 8.48 -10.65
CA ILE A 155 -10.50 8.91 -11.49
C ILE A 155 -10.04 10.29 -11.02
N SER A 156 -8.87 10.32 -10.42
CA SER A 156 -8.19 11.53 -9.99
C SER A 156 -7.51 12.24 -11.16
N ARG A 157 -7.46 13.57 -11.05
CA ARG A 157 -6.85 14.47 -12.02
C ARG A 157 -5.75 15.25 -11.33
N ASN A 158 -4.56 15.25 -11.90
CA ASN A 158 -3.49 16.13 -11.47
C ASN A 158 -3.08 17.00 -12.65
N ILE A 159 -3.15 18.32 -12.44
CA ILE A 159 -2.82 19.34 -13.42
C ILE A 159 -1.48 19.96 -13.05
N ASP A 160 -0.51 19.83 -13.95
CA ASP A 160 0.81 20.45 -13.81
C ASP A 160 1.13 21.25 -15.08
N TRP A 161 0.91 22.55 -15.00
CA TRP A 161 1.14 23.48 -16.12
C TRP A 161 2.59 23.54 -16.61
N ASN A 162 3.54 23.04 -15.82
CA ASN A 162 4.96 23.04 -16.17
C ASN A 162 5.41 21.75 -16.87
N ASN A 163 4.54 20.75 -16.99
CA ASN A 163 4.86 19.47 -17.59
C ASN A 163 4.45 19.43 -19.07
N LYS A 164 5.17 18.63 -19.87
CA LYS A 164 4.84 18.37 -21.29
C LYS A 164 3.44 17.77 -21.46
N SER A 165 2.98 17.00 -20.48
CA SER A 165 1.61 16.52 -20.39
C SER A 165 0.97 17.19 -19.16
N PRO A 166 0.22 18.29 -19.35
CA PRO A 166 -0.24 19.10 -18.23
C PRO A 166 -1.38 18.46 -17.47
N LEU A 167 -2.00 17.40 -17.99
CA LEU A 167 -3.06 16.65 -17.34
C LEU A 167 -2.63 15.19 -17.20
N SER A 168 -2.60 14.71 -15.97
CA SER A 168 -2.41 13.30 -15.66
C SER A 168 -3.65 12.74 -14.96
N LEU A 169 -4.11 11.58 -15.43
CA LEU A 169 -5.28 10.88 -14.93
C LEU A 169 -4.85 9.57 -14.29
N HIS A 170 -5.46 9.21 -13.17
CA HIS A 170 -5.22 7.93 -12.52
C HIS A 170 -6.47 7.48 -11.76
N THR A 171 -6.75 6.18 -11.84
CA THR A 171 -7.80 5.57 -11.04
C THR A 171 -7.27 5.31 -9.63
N GLU A 172 -8.07 5.66 -8.65
CA GLU A 172 -7.77 5.42 -7.25
C GLU A 172 -8.95 4.76 -6.55
N LEU A 173 -8.63 3.86 -5.61
CA LEU A 173 -9.60 3.30 -4.69
C LEU A 173 -9.29 3.81 -3.29
N THR A 174 -10.26 4.42 -2.62
CA THR A 174 -10.12 4.90 -1.24
C THR A 174 -11.07 4.14 -0.34
N LEU A 175 -10.56 3.63 0.78
CA LEU A 175 -11.32 2.99 1.84
C LEU A 175 -11.33 3.95 3.04
N TYR A 176 -12.52 4.42 3.44
CA TYR A 176 -12.74 5.33 4.54
C TYR A 176 -13.24 4.58 5.78
N PHE A 177 -12.80 5.04 6.95
CA PHE A 177 -13.12 4.50 8.25
C PHE A 177 -14.07 5.43 9.00
N GLU A 178 -15.00 4.85 9.76
CA GLU A 178 -15.89 5.64 10.63
C GLU A 178 -15.12 6.32 11.76
N LYS A 179 -14.04 5.68 12.22
CA LYS A 179 -13.17 6.18 13.26
C LYS A 179 -11.72 6.10 12.82
N SER A 180 -10.93 7.06 13.28
CA SER A 180 -9.49 7.05 13.13
C SER A 180 -8.89 5.74 13.65
N SER A 181 -8.02 5.14 12.84
CA SER A 181 -7.39 3.86 13.13
C SER A 181 -5.89 4.06 13.33
N ASP A 182 -5.33 3.40 14.33
CA ASP A 182 -3.91 3.13 14.53
C ASP A 182 -3.60 1.62 14.39
N ASP A 183 -4.60 0.81 14.06
CA ASP A 183 -4.45 -0.63 13.86
C ASP A 183 -3.74 -0.97 12.54
N TYR A 184 -2.44 -1.26 12.65
CA TYR A 184 -1.61 -1.70 11.52
C TYR A 184 -1.89 -3.16 11.10
N ASN A 185 -2.62 -3.95 11.89
CA ASN A 185 -3.15 -5.25 11.44
C ASN A 185 -4.30 -5.05 10.46
N LYS A 186 -5.28 -4.21 10.80
CA LYS A 186 -6.34 -3.78 9.87
C LYS A 186 -5.75 -3.26 8.56
N LEU A 187 -4.75 -2.37 8.64
CA LEU A 187 -4.07 -1.83 7.46
C LEU A 187 -3.52 -2.93 6.54
N GLN A 188 -2.88 -3.94 7.13
CA GLN A 188 -2.36 -5.09 6.40
C GLN A 188 -3.47 -5.92 5.75
N GLU A 189 -4.48 -6.30 6.51
CA GLU A 189 -5.58 -7.15 6.06
C GLU A 189 -6.32 -6.52 4.88
N LEU A 190 -6.65 -5.22 4.97
CA LEU A 190 -7.31 -4.47 3.90
C LEU A 190 -6.40 -4.34 2.66
N THR A 191 -5.10 -4.12 2.85
CA THR A 191 -4.16 -4.04 1.73
C THR A 191 -4.04 -5.38 1.00
N TYR A 192 -4.00 -6.50 1.72
CA TYR A 192 -3.99 -7.82 1.09
C TYR A 192 -5.32 -8.15 0.43
N ALA A 193 -6.46 -7.78 1.03
CA ALA A 193 -7.76 -7.95 0.41
C ALA A 193 -7.86 -7.16 -0.91
N PHE A 194 -7.33 -5.93 -0.95
CA PHE A 194 -7.23 -5.14 -2.17
C PHE A 194 -6.37 -5.82 -3.25
N ILE A 195 -5.16 -6.29 -2.90
CA ILE A 195 -4.28 -7.02 -3.82
C ILE A 195 -4.99 -8.26 -4.38
N ASN A 196 -5.69 -8.99 -3.52
CA ASN A 196 -6.44 -10.19 -3.87
C ASN A 196 -7.64 -9.89 -4.77
N ALA A 197 -8.37 -8.81 -4.48
CA ALA A 197 -9.48 -8.33 -5.30
C ALA A 197 -8.99 -7.97 -6.71
N LEU A 198 -7.91 -7.19 -6.83
CA LEU A 198 -7.31 -6.91 -8.14
C LEU A 198 -6.78 -8.16 -8.82
N SER A 199 -6.20 -9.10 -8.07
CA SER A 199 -5.72 -10.37 -8.61
C SER A 199 -6.85 -11.19 -9.22
N PHE A 200 -8.01 -11.17 -8.58
CA PHE A 200 -9.23 -11.80 -9.08
C PHE A 200 -9.77 -11.08 -10.32
N LEU A 201 -9.94 -9.76 -10.24
CA LEU A 201 -10.51 -8.95 -11.32
C LEU A 201 -9.67 -8.97 -12.60
N THR A 202 -8.35 -9.08 -12.46
CA THR A 202 -7.42 -9.09 -13.60
C THR A 202 -6.90 -10.49 -13.96
N TYR A 203 -7.34 -11.53 -13.25
CA TYR A 203 -6.83 -12.90 -13.39
C TYR A 203 -5.30 -13.02 -13.29
N ARG A 204 -4.62 -12.08 -12.61
CA ARG A 204 -3.15 -12.02 -12.48
C ARG A 204 -2.72 -12.10 -11.03
N LYS A 205 -1.56 -12.72 -10.78
CA LYS A 205 -0.97 -12.78 -9.43
C LYS A 205 -0.01 -11.62 -9.13
N ASN A 206 0.53 -11.01 -10.19
CA ASN A 206 1.61 -10.03 -10.09
C ASN A 206 1.06 -8.60 -10.18
N ILE A 207 0.19 -8.24 -9.24
CA ILE A 207 -0.48 -6.93 -9.23
C ILE A 207 0.51 -5.83 -8.89
N SER A 208 0.65 -4.81 -9.74
CA SER A 208 1.45 -3.63 -9.45
C SER A 208 0.69 -2.68 -8.52
N ILE A 209 1.31 -2.26 -7.42
CA ILE A 209 0.77 -1.15 -6.63
C ILE A 209 1.79 -0.04 -6.70
N ASN A 210 1.42 1.04 -7.37
CA ASN A 210 2.23 2.22 -7.54
C ASN A 210 2.37 2.95 -6.18
N GLU A 211 1.26 3.07 -5.44
CA GLU A 211 1.23 3.82 -4.19
C GLU A 211 0.10 3.35 -3.27
N VAL A 212 0.41 3.25 -1.96
CA VAL A 212 -0.61 3.19 -0.91
C VAL A 212 -0.40 4.36 0.03
N SER A 213 -1.40 5.24 0.11
CA SER A 213 -1.36 6.45 0.93
C SER A 213 -2.29 6.32 2.13
N LEU A 214 -1.82 6.71 3.31
CA LEU A 214 -2.67 6.92 4.47
C LEU A 214 -3.15 8.36 4.48
N LYS A 215 -4.44 8.56 4.71
CA LYS A 215 -5.06 9.88 4.76
C LYS A 215 -5.74 10.14 6.10
N LYS A 216 -5.78 11.42 6.46
CA LYS A 216 -6.46 11.95 7.64
C LYS A 216 -7.39 13.07 7.19
N ILE A 217 -8.58 13.17 7.76
CA ILE A 217 -9.44 14.32 7.51
C ILE A 217 -8.86 15.54 8.23
N ASP A 218 -8.76 16.66 7.52
CA ASP A 218 -8.52 17.95 8.14
C ASP A 218 -9.85 18.54 8.58
N GLU A 219 -10.05 18.67 9.89
CA GLU A 219 -11.32 19.14 10.46
C GLU A 219 -11.71 20.55 10.01
N LYS A 220 -10.74 21.37 9.57
CA LYS A 220 -11.00 22.74 9.11
C LYS A 220 -11.53 22.80 7.69
N SER A 221 -10.93 22.05 6.77
CA SER A 221 -11.31 22.04 5.35
C SER A 221 -12.34 20.96 5.03
N GLY A 222 -12.43 19.89 5.84
CA GLY A 222 -13.14 18.66 5.51
C GLY A 222 -12.39 17.77 4.51
N ASP A 223 -11.20 18.18 4.05
CA ASP A 223 -10.44 17.46 3.04
C ASP A 223 -9.58 16.36 3.64
N TYR A 224 -9.40 15.28 2.88
CA TYR A 224 -8.50 14.19 3.27
C TYR A 224 -7.06 14.46 2.83
N LEU A 225 -6.20 14.76 3.79
CA LEU A 225 -4.78 15.02 3.59
C LEU A 225 -3.96 13.74 3.70
N LYS A 226 -2.98 13.57 2.81
CA LYS A 226 -2.02 12.47 2.89
C LYS A 226 -1.05 12.67 4.06
N ILE A 227 -1.11 11.77 5.03
CA ILE A 227 -0.24 11.79 6.23
C ILE A 227 0.87 10.74 6.19
N GLY A 228 0.77 9.70 5.36
CA GLY A 228 1.78 8.65 5.28
C GLY A 228 1.76 7.87 3.97
N THR A 229 2.85 7.17 3.71
CA THR A 229 2.95 6.20 2.61
C THR A 229 3.22 4.82 3.19
N LEU A 230 2.38 3.85 2.85
CA LEU A 230 2.53 2.45 3.23
C LEU A 230 3.37 1.72 2.17
N HIS A 231 4.30 0.90 2.65
CA HIS A 231 5.09 -0.03 1.87
C HIS A 231 4.89 -1.44 2.41
N VAL A 232 4.53 -2.40 1.54
CA VAL A 232 4.21 -3.77 1.94
C VAL A 232 5.17 -4.75 1.27
N LEU A 233 5.66 -5.71 2.05
CA LEU A 233 6.50 -6.79 1.54
C LEU A 233 5.65 -7.72 0.68
N ARG A 234 6.18 -8.03 -0.51
CA ARG A 234 5.56 -8.93 -1.48
C ARG A 234 6.42 -10.18 -1.63
N GLU A 235 6.09 -11.21 -0.87
CA GLU A 235 6.83 -12.48 -0.93
C GLU A 235 6.38 -13.30 -2.15
N GLY A 236 7.34 -13.91 -2.85
CA GLY A 236 7.05 -14.88 -3.93
C GLY A 236 6.78 -14.30 -5.32
N ILE A 237 6.70 -12.98 -5.49
CA ILE A 237 6.61 -12.35 -6.82
C ILE A 237 8.03 -12.18 -7.37
N LYS A 238 8.48 -13.14 -8.19
CA LYS A 238 9.82 -13.07 -8.83
C LYS A 238 9.87 -12.07 -9.99
N HIS A 239 8.73 -11.80 -10.63
CA HIS A 239 8.60 -10.83 -11.71
C HIS A 239 7.26 -10.11 -11.60
N ILE A 240 7.27 -8.79 -11.42
CA ILE A 240 6.09 -7.97 -11.69
C ILE A 240 6.04 -7.84 -13.21
N GLU A 241 4.94 -8.24 -13.82
CA GLU A 241 4.76 -8.05 -15.26
C GLU A 241 4.34 -6.60 -15.48
N GLU A 242 5.25 -5.83 -16.09
CA GLU A 242 5.10 -4.40 -16.31
C GLU A 242 4.57 -4.07 -17.71
N ASP A 243 4.47 -5.04 -18.65
CA ASP A 243 3.93 -4.75 -19.99
C ASP A 243 2.44 -4.35 -19.89
N PRO A 244 2.09 -3.07 -20.18
CA PRO A 244 0.73 -2.58 -20.05
C PRO A 244 -0.25 -3.30 -20.98
N ARG A 245 0.22 -3.90 -22.08
CA ARG A 245 -0.63 -4.68 -22.98
C ARG A 245 -1.11 -5.95 -22.30
N ILE A 246 -0.23 -6.63 -21.58
CA ILE A 246 -0.55 -7.85 -20.83
C ILE A 246 -1.40 -7.51 -19.61
N ILE A 247 -1.16 -6.37 -18.94
CA ILE A 247 -2.00 -5.88 -17.83
C ILE A 247 -3.46 -5.66 -18.28
N ARG A 248 -3.65 -5.18 -19.52
CA ARG A 248 -4.97 -4.92 -20.12
C ARG A 248 -5.65 -6.16 -20.69
N GLU A 249 -4.92 -7.26 -20.89
CA GLU A 249 -5.49 -8.53 -21.38
C GLU A 249 -6.15 -9.30 -20.22
N ASN A 250 -7.48 -9.48 -20.30
CA ASN A 250 -8.33 -10.23 -19.36
C ASN A 250 -8.64 -9.49 -18.04
N ILE A 251 -9.59 -8.57 -18.11
CA ILE A 251 -10.15 -7.90 -16.94
C ILE A 251 -11.67 -8.09 -16.87
N VAL A 252 -12.19 -8.32 -15.67
CA VAL A 252 -13.64 -8.30 -15.44
C VAL A 252 -14.13 -6.87 -15.69
N ASP A 253 -15.11 -6.72 -16.58
CA ASP A 253 -15.72 -5.43 -16.86
C ASP A 253 -16.42 -4.91 -15.59
N ILE A 254 -16.11 -3.68 -15.20
CA ILE A 254 -16.70 -3.04 -14.02
C ILE A 254 -18.23 -3.05 -14.08
N SER A 255 -18.83 -2.87 -15.26
CA SER A 255 -20.29 -2.84 -15.44
C SER A 255 -21.00 -4.12 -14.99
N ILE A 256 -20.27 -5.23 -14.88
CA ILE A 256 -20.81 -6.53 -14.45
C ILE A 256 -20.72 -6.71 -12.93
N ILE A 257 -19.79 -6.02 -12.26
CA ILE A 257 -19.46 -6.23 -10.84
C ILE A 257 -19.62 -4.98 -9.96
N GLU A 258 -19.90 -3.82 -10.53
CA GLU A 258 -20.00 -2.53 -9.85
C GLU A 258 -20.88 -2.60 -8.59
N ASP A 259 -22.10 -3.12 -8.73
CA ASP A 259 -23.08 -3.27 -7.65
C ASP A 259 -22.66 -4.31 -6.59
N ASN A 260 -21.68 -5.15 -6.91
CA ASN A 260 -21.19 -6.25 -6.07
C ASN A 260 -19.76 -6.02 -5.55
N LEU A 261 -19.20 -4.82 -5.73
CA LEU A 261 -17.85 -4.49 -5.24
C LEU A 261 -17.73 -4.70 -3.73
N GLY A 262 -18.70 -4.24 -2.95
CA GLY A 262 -18.74 -4.46 -1.50
C GLY A 262 -18.68 -5.94 -1.13
N VAL A 263 -19.53 -6.76 -1.76
CA VAL A 263 -19.60 -8.21 -1.56
C VAL A 263 -18.29 -8.90 -1.94
N LEU A 264 -17.65 -8.45 -3.03
CA LEU A 264 -16.33 -8.94 -3.45
C LEU A 264 -15.28 -8.71 -2.36
N PHE A 265 -15.15 -7.47 -1.88
CA PHE A 265 -14.19 -7.13 -0.83
C PHE A 265 -14.45 -7.90 0.47
N GLU A 266 -15.71 -7.97 0.90
CA GLU A 266 -16.11 -8.74 2.08
C GLU A 266 -15.76 -10.23 1.92
N SER A 267 -16.02 -10.80 0.75
CA SER A 267 -15.72 -12.21 0.47
C SER A 267 -14.21 -12.49 0.41
N MET A 268 -13.41 -11.53 -0.07
CA MET A 268 -11.94 -11.63 -0.04
C MET A 268 -11.40 -11.61 1.38
N LEU A 269 -11.92 -10.71 2.23
CA LEU A 269 -11.54 -10.62 3.65
C LEU A 269 -11.87 -11.89 4.43
N HIS A 270 -13.05 -12.47 4.17
CA HIS A 270 -13.48 -13.73 4.78
C HIS A 270 -12.90 -14.99 4.12
N LYS A 271 -11.98 -14.85 3.14
CA LYS A 271 -11.38 -15.97 2.39
C LYS A 271 -12.40 -16.91 1.74
N LYS A 272 -13.59 -16.39 1.40
CA LYS A 272 -14.68 -17.15 0.75
C LYS A 272 -14.42 -17.37 -0.74
N ILE A 273 -13.56 -16.55 -1.33
CA ILE A 273 -13.16 -16.67 -2.75
C ILE A 273 -11.82 -17.40 -2.83
N TYR A 274 -11.81 -18.50 -3.57
CA TYR A 274 -10.62 -19.33 -3.76
C TYR A 274 -9.74 -18.77 -4.89
N LEU A 275 -8.58 -18.21 -4.55
CA LEU A 275 -7.66 -17.56 -5.49
C LEU A 275 -6.58 -18.48 -6.08
N ARG A 276 -6.61 -19.80 -5.78
CA ARG A 276 -5.53 -20.73 -6.12
C ARG A 276 -5.46 -21.11 -7.62
N HIS A 277 -6.43 -20.70 -8.45
CA HIS A 277 -6.58 -21.15 -9.84
C HIS A 277 -6.47 -20.07 -10.95
N SER A 278 -5.78 -18.95 -10.75
CA SER A 278 -5.28 -18.17 -11.89
C SER A 278 -4.13 -18.95 -12.55
N GLN A 279 -4.48 -19.97 -13.35
CA GLN A 279 -3.55 -20.82 -14.08
C GLN A 279 -2.93 -20.02 -15.24
N ILE A 280 -1.65 -20.29 -15.44
CA ILE A 280 -0.83 -19.85 -16.55
C ILE A 280 -1.55 -20.24 -17.85
N ILE A 281 -2.13 -19.28 -18.57
CA ILE A 281 -2.39 -19.48 -20.00
C ILE A 281 -1.00 -19.46 -20.67
N GLN A 282 -0.36 -20.63 -20.70
CA GLN A 282 0.73 -20.88 -21.64
C GLN A 282 0.09 -20.77 -23.02
N LYS A 283 0.20 -19.60 -23.67
CA LYS A 283 -0.01 -19.49 -25.12
C LYS A 283 0.98 -20.48 -25.76
N ARG A 284 0.49 -21.67 -26.13
CA ARG A 284 1.19 -22.57 -27.04
C ARG A 284 1.44 -21.77 -28.31
N LYS A 285 2.71 -21.49 -28.62
CA LYS A 285 3.11 -21.13 -29.97
C LYS A 285 2.74 -22.31 -30.86
N ILE A 286 1.87 -22.08 -31.83
CA ILE A 286 1.80 -22.87 -33.08
C ILE A 286 2.59 -22.06 -34.10
#